data_AF-A0AAD4QMD8-F1
#
_entry.id   AF-A0AAD4QMD8-F1
#
_cell.length_a   1.000
_cell.length_b   1.000
_cell.length_c   1.000
_cell.angle_alpha   90.00
_cell.angle_beta   90.00
_cell.angle_gamma   90.00
#
_symmetry.space_group_name_H-M   'P 1'
#
loop_
_entity.id
_entity.type
_entity.pdbx_description
1 polymer ?
#
loop_
_entity_poly.entity_id
_entity_poly.type
_entity_poly.pdbx_seq_one_letter_code
_entity_poly.pdbx_strand_id
1 'polypeptide(L)' 'MAQRITLLPREYADLSKTQKHVSRAYGGSRCGVCVRSRIVRAFLIEEAKVIKRVIISQQNAAGARL' A
#
# COMPACT_ATOMS: atom_id res chain seq x y z
N MET A 1 -10.98 18.01 -7.39
CA MET A 1 -11.48 17.07 -6.36
C MET A 1 -12.28 15.97 -7.07
N ALA A 2 -11.69 14.84 -7.42
CA ALA A 2 -12.47 13.71 -7.94
C ALA A 2 -13.20 13.06 -6.76
N GLN A 3 -14.41 13.56 -6.52
CA GLN A 3 -15.34 13.01 -5.55
C GLN A 3 -15.77 11.62 -6.02
N ARG A 4 -16.25 10.79 -5.10
CA ARG A 4 -16.85 9.50 -5.41
C ARG A 4 -18.09 9.74 -6.27
N ILE A 5 -17.93 9.62 -7.58
CA ILE A 5 -19.04 9.77 -8.54
C ILE A 5 -19.97 8.58 -8.35
N THR A 6 -21.13 8.81 -7.75
CA THR A 6 -22.20 7.83 -7.64
C THR A 6 -23.19 8.05 -8.77
N LEU A 7 -22.90 7.44 -9.92
CA LEU A 7 -23.78 7.43 -11.09
C LEU A 7 -24.23 6.00 -11.37
N LEU A 8 -25.30 5.86 -12.16
CA LEU A 8 -25.67 4.54 -12.67
C LEU A 8 -24.54 3.99 -13.56
N PRO A 9 -24.33 2.67 -13.62
CA PRO A 9 -23.26 2.07 -14.42
C PRO A 9 -23.26 2.52 -15.90
N ARG A 10 -24.44 2.78 -16.48
CA ARG A 10 -24.59 3.25 -17.86
C ARG A 10 -24.03 4.66 -18.03
N GLU A 11 -24.42 5.59 -17.17
CA GLU A 11 -23.92 6.97 -17.17
C GLU A 11 -22.43 7.03 -16.80
N TYR A 12 -21.99 6.13 -15.92
CA TYR A 12 -20.59 5.99 -15.58
C TYR A 12 -19.77 5.49 -16.79
N ALA A 13 -20.34 4.72 -17.71
CA ALA A 13 -19.62 4.28 -18.92
C ALA A 13 -19.25 5.46 -19.82
N ASP A 14 -20.15 6.44 -19.95
CA ASP A 14 -20.02 7.60 -20.85
C ASP A 14 -19.00 8.65 -20.37
N LEU A 15 -18.65 8.65 -19.08
CA LEU A 15 -17.67 9.61 -18.55
C LEU A 15 -16.25 9.39 -19.11
N SER A 16 -15.50 10.49 -19.17
CA SER A 16 -14.08 10.47 -19.52
C SER A 16 -13.24 9.81 -18.42
N LYS A 17 -12.04 9.32 -18.77
CA LYS A 17 -11.16 8.66 -17.80
C LYS A 17 -10.81 9.56 -16.63
N THR A 18 -10.47 10.82 -16.85
CA THR A 18 -10.04 11.78 -15.81
C THR A 18 -11.11 12.04 -14.74
N GLN A 19 -12.38 11.86 -15.08
CA GLN A 19 -13.50 11.97 -14.13
C GLN A 19 -13.64 10.71 -13.24
N LYS A 20 -13.17 9.54 -13.71
CA LYS A 20 -13.32 8.24 -13.01
C LYS A 20 -12.20 7.92 -12.04
N HIS A 21 -11.02 8.52 -12.18
CA HIS A 21 -9.84 8.16 -11.41
C HIS A 21 -9.09 9.39 -10.87
N VAL A 22 -8.17 9.12 -9.95
CA VAL A 22 -7.22 10.11 -9.44
C VAL A 22 -5.81 9.65 -9.81
N SER A 23 -4.95 10.57 -10.23
CA SER A 23 -3.56 10.32 -10.57
C SER A 23 -2.69 10.04 -9.33
N ARG A 24 -2.94 8.89 -8.68
CA ARG A 24 -2.17 8.35 -7.55
C ARG A 24 -2.33 6.83 -7.45
N ALA A 25 -1.49 6.16 -6.68
CA ALA A 25 -1.68 4.75 -6.34
C ALA A 25 -3.05 4.51 -5.68
N TYR A 26 -3.79 3.51 -6.17
CA TYR A 26 -5.17 3.22 -5.77
C TYR A 26 -6.14 4.42 -5.90
N GLY A 27 -5.89 5.31 -6.86
CA GLY A 27 -6.79 6.42 -7.18
C GLY A 27 -8.20 5.94 -7.54
N GLY A 28 -9.23 6.65 -7.08
CA GLY A 28 -10.63 6.27 -7.27
C GLY A 28 -11.13 5.10 -6.40
N SER A 29 -10.26 4.19 -5.98
CA SER A 29 -10.63 3.03 -5.14
C SER A 29 -10.37 3.23 -3.65
N ARG A 30 -9.36 4.01 -3.27
CA ARG A 30 -9.00 4.27 -1.87
C ARG A 30 -8.76 5.75 -1.56
N CYS A 31 -9.03 6.11 -0.31
CA CYS A 31 -8.78 7.45 0.22
C CYS A 31 -7.27 7.74 0.33
N GLY A 32 -6.86 9.01 0.24
CA GLY A 32 -5.44 9.38 0.31
C GLY A 32 -4.78 8.96 1.62
N VAL A 33 -5.48 9.16 2.75
CA VAL A 33 -5.02 8.74 4.09
C VAL A 33 -4.81 7.22 4.15
N CYS A 34 -5.76 6.46 3.59
CA CYS A 34 -5.73 5.01 3.52
C CYS A 34 -4.50 4.49 2.74
N VAL A 35 -4.18 5.14 1.62
CA VAL A 35 -3.01 4.81 0.79
C VAL A 35 -1.71 5.12 1.55
N ARG A 36 -1.63 6.28 2.22
CA ARG A 36 -0.47 6.63 3.05
C ARG A 36 -0.22 5.61 4.15
N SER A 37 -1.25 5.25 4.92
CA SER A 37 -1.12 4.25 5.99
C SER A 37 -0.72 2.88 5.46
N ARG A 38 -1.20 2.48 4.26
CA ARG A 38 -0.79 1.21 3.61
C ARG A 38 0.69 1.21 3.24
N ILE A 39 1.18 2.31 2.65
CA ILE A 39 2.58 2.44 2.24
C ILE A 39 3.49 2.38 3.47
N VAL A 40 3.22 3.21 4.49
CA VAL A 40 4.04 3.25 5.72
C VAL A 40 3.99 1.90 6.45
N ARG A 41 2.81 1.30 6.57
CA ARG A 41 2.67 -0.01 7.22
C ARG A 41 3.44 -1.11 6.49
N ALA A 42 3.35 -1.16 5.16
CA ALA A 42 4.08 -2.16 4.38
C ALA A 42 5.59 -2.01 4.55
N PHE A 43 6.11 -0.77 4.47
CA PHE A 43 7.52 -0.47 4.70
C PHE A 43 7.98 -0.94 6.08
N LEU A 44 7.32 -0.50 7.16
CA LEU A 44 7.73 -0.85 8.53
C LEU A 44 7.67 -2.37 8.81
N ILE A 45 6.70 -3.07 8.23
CA ILE A 45 6.60 -4.54 8.37
C ILE A 45 7.77 -5.23 7.68
N GLU A 46 8.14 -4.80 6.47
CA GLU A 46 9.28 -5.38 5.77
C GLU A 46 10.61 -5.09 6.48
N GLU A 47 10.79 -3.86 6.98
CA GLU A 47 11.97 -3.51 7.79
C GLU A 47 12.08 -4.39 9.04
N ALA A 48 10.97 -4.56 9.78
CA ALA A 48 10.94 -5.43 10.95
C ALA A 48 11.23 -6.90 10.60
N LYS A 49 10.75 -7.39 9.45
CA LYS A 49 11.05 -8.75 8.96
C LYS A 49 12.52 -8.93 8.61
N VAL A 50 13.16 -7.93 8.01
CA VAL A 50 14.60 -7.97 7.68
C VAL A 50 15.41 -7.99 8.98
N ILE A 51 15.14 -7.07 9.90
CA ILE A 51 15.84 -6.99 11.20
C ILE A 51 15.71 -8.30 11.97
N LYS A 52 14.51 -8.87 12.05
CA LYS A 52 14.27 -10.15 12.71
C LYS A 52 15.10 -11.29 12.11
N ARG A 53 15.18 -11.37 10.77
CA ARG A 53 15.99 -12.39 10.08
C ARG A 53 17.48 -12.23 10.38
N VAL A 54 17.99 -11.01 10.39
CA VAL A 54 19.40 -10.72 10.71
C VAL A 54 19.72 -11.11 12.15
N ILE A 55 18.89 -10.71 13.13
CA ILE A 55 19.11 -11.07 14.54
C ILE A 55 19.17 -12.59 14.73
N ILE A 56 18.23 -13.32 14.13
CA ILE A 56 18.21 -14.79 14.20
C ILE A 56 19.48 -15.38 13.56
N SER A 57 19.92 -14.88 12.40
CA SER A 57 21.15 -15.37 11.75
C SER A 57 22.41 -15.14 12.59
N GLN A 58 22.51 -14.00 13.29
CA GLN A 58 23.67 -13.69 14.13
C GLN A 58 23.68 -14.54 15.41
N GLN A 59 22.53 -14.76 16.03
CA GLN A 59 22.41 -15.66 17.19
C GLN A 59 22.81 -17.09 16.83
N ASN A 60 22.35 -17.60 15.67
CA ASN A 60 22.71 -18.94 15.20
C ASN A 60 24.21 -19.06 14.89
N ALA A 61 24.82 -18.02 14.31
CA ALA A 61 26.26 -17.98 14.04
C ALA A 61 27.11 -17.89 15.33
N ALA A 62 26.59 -17.23 16.38
CA ALA A 62 27.26 -17.16 17.69
C ALA A 62 27.15 -18.48 18.47
N GLY A 63 26.00 -19.18 18.40
CA GLY A 63 25.80 -20.48 19.04
C GLY A 63 26.62 -21.62 18.42
N ALA A 64 27.02 -21.50 17.15
CA ALA A 64 27.84 -22.49 16.45
C ALA A 64 29.37 -22.32 16.65
N ARG A 65 29.81 -21.39 17.52
CA ARG A 65 31.23 -21.12 17.82
C ARG A 65 31.76 -21.85 19.07
N LEU A 66 30.99 -22.77 19.65
CA LEU A 66 31.40 -23.69 20.72
C LEU A 66 31.32 -25.13 20.19
#